data_AF-A0A3M2L3F1-F1
#
_entry.id   AF-A0A3M2L3F1-F1
#
_cell.length_a   1.000
_cell.length_b   1.000
_cell.length_c   1.000
_cell.angle_alpha   90.00
_cell.angle_beta   90.00
_cell.angle_gamma   90.00
#
_symmetry.space_group_name_H-M   'P 1'
#
loop_
_entity.id
_entity.type
_entity.pdbx_description
1 polymer ?
#
loop_
_entity_poly.entity_id
_entity_poly.type
_entity_poly.pdbx_seq_one_letter_code
_entity_poly.pdbx_strand_id
1 'polypeptide(L)'
;MPRRTYDHYCAVGRALDVVGDRWSLLLVRELSSGPRRYSDLFADLPGISTDILAARLKDLERDGILTRTRSGPRAGTAVYELTSAGTALRPVLDALSIWGTEQLGERRPTDAVRAHWFALPLSRAVADRLSAGTVTIHVGDTAFHVIVGPDGVSHHDGPATAATHELRLDLETAGAVARGAPLPVSW
;
A
#
# COMPACT_ATOMS: atom_id res chain seq x y z
N MET A 1 -14.60 1.96 -23.59
CA MET A 1 -13.84 3.04 -24.26
C MET A 1 -12.38 2.63 -24.35
N PRO A 2 -11.69 2.87 -25.47
CA PRO A 2 -10.26 2.61 -25.55
C PRO A 2 -9.52 3.43 -24.49
N ARG A 3 -8.47 2.85 -23.90
CA ARG A 3 -7.67 3.52 -22.88
C ARG A 3 -7.01 4.74 -23.49
N ARG A 4 -7.10 5.90 -22.82
CA ARG A 4 -6.36 7.09 -23.24
C ARG A 4 -4.87 6.80 -23.10
N THR A 5 -4.11 6.99 -24.17
CA THR A 5 -2.65 6.96 -24.15
C THR A 5 -2.13 8.37 -24.35
N TYR A 6 -0.94 8.65 -23.81
CA TYR A 6 -0.27 9.92 -24.03
C TYR A 6 0.43 10.00 -25.39
N ASP A 7 0.62 8.88 -26.11
CA ASP A 7 1.38 8.81 -27.38
C ASP A 7 2.82 9.40 -27.28
N HIS A 8 3.36 9.46 -26.07
CA HIS A 8 4.72 9.94 -25.82
C HIS A 8 5.73 8.80 -25.89
N TYR A 9 6.83 9.00 -26.64
CA TYR A 9 7.99 8.12 -26.59
C TYR A 9 8.90 8.49 -25.41
N CYS A 10 8.41 8.31 -24.19
CA CYS A 10 9.21 8.45 -22.97
C CYS A 10 8.77 7.44 -21.90
N ALA A 11 9.71 7.01 -21.05
CA ALA A 11 9.44 6.01 -20.02
C ALA A 11 8.32 6.43 -19.06
N VAL A 12 8.29 7.72 -18.69
CA VAL A 12 7.27 8.27 -17.79
C VAL A 12 5.87 8.22 -18.44
N GLY A 13 5.74 8.66 -19.70
CA GLY A 13 4.47 8.60 -20.42
C GLY A 13 3.94 7.17 -20.55
N ARG A 14 4.82 6.21 -20.87
CA ARG A 14 4.48 4.78 -20.93
C ARG A 14 4.06 4.23 -19.57
N ALA A 15 4.70 4.64 -18.48
CA ALA A 15 4.28 4.27 -17.13
C ALA A 15 2.90 4.85 -16.80
N LEU A 16 2.67 6.13 -17.12
CA LEU A 16 1.39 6.81 -16.86
C LEU A 16 0.23 6.25 -17.69
N ASP A 17 0.49 5.65 -18.86
CA ASP A 17 -0.53 4.89 -19.57
C ASP A 17 -1.06 3.73 -18.71
N VAL A 18 -0.20 3.08 -17.92
CA VAL A 18 -0.54 1.91 -17.09
C VAL A 18 -1.06 2.31 -15.71
N VAL A 19 -0.32 3.19 -15.00
CA VAL A 19 -0.57 3.49 -13.58
C VAL A 19 -0.96 4.94 -13.30
N GLY A 20 -1.07 5.79 -14.33
CA GLY A 20 -1.36 7.22 -14.17
C GLY A 20 -2.82 7.56 -13.87
N ASP A 21 -3.69 6.56 -13.86
CA ASP A 21 -5.06 6.72 -13.39
C ASP A 21 -5.10 6.90 -11.85
N ARG A 22 -6.13 7.62 -11.37
CA ARG A 22 -6.30 7.96 -9.95
C ARG A 22 -6.28 6.74 -9.01
N TRP A 23 -6.76 5.58 -9.45
CA TRP A 23 -6.96 4.41 -8.58
C TRP A 23 -5.88 3.34 -8.71
N SER A 24 -5.12 3.29 -9.81
CA SER A 24 -4.14 2.24 -10.09
C SER A 24 -3.11 2.12 -8.97
N LEU A 25 -2.43 3.20 -8.61
CA LEU A 25 -1.42 3.14 -7.54
C LEU A 25 -2.02 2.96 -6.14
N LEU A 26 -3.27 3.35 -5.92
CA LEU A 26 -3.97 3.04 -4.67
C LEU A 26 -4.29 1.55 -4.57
N LEU A 27 -4.68 0.89 -5.67
CA LEU A 27 -4.83 -0.56 -5.71
C LEU A 27 -3.50 -1.28 -5.47
N VAL A 28 -2.41 -0.79 -6.06
CA VAL A 28 -1.07 -1.33 -5.80
C VAL A 28 -0.69 -1.16 -4.32
N ARG A 29 -1.00 -0.01 -3.71
CA ARG A 29 -0.81 0.22 -2.27
C ARG A 29 -1.56 -0.82 -1.44
N GLU A 30 -2.86 -1.03 -1.71
CA GLU A 30 -3.64 -2.01 -0.94
C GLU A 30 -3.12 -3.44 -1.11
N LEU A 31 -2.65 -3.80 -2.30
CA LEU A 31 -2.10 -5.14 -2.58
C LEU A 31 -0.64 -5.33 -2.14
N SER A 32 0.03 -4.27 -1.66
CA SER A 32 1.43 -4.34 -1.25
C SER A 32 1.64 -5.17 0.02
N SER A 33 0.60 -5.34 0.85
CA SER A 33 0.63 -6.17 2.07
C SER A 33 0.37 -7.65 1.80
N GLY A 34 -0.18 -7.98 0.62
CA GLY A 34 -0.52 -9.34 0.21
C GLY A 34 -1.82 -9.43 -0.60
N PRO A 35 -2.26 -10.66 -0.91
CA PRO A 35 -3.46 -10.88 -1.72
C PRO A 35 -4.75 -10.40 -1.03
N ARG A 36 -5.62 -9.71 -1.77
CA ARG A 36 -6.91 -9.21 -1.25
C ARG A 36 -8.10 -9.64 -2.10
N ARG A 37 -9.27 -9.81 -1.49
CA ARG A 37 -10.53 -10.03 -2.22
C ARG A 37 -11.04 -8.72 -2.78
N TYR A 38 -11.95 -8.81 -3.75
CA TYR A 38 -12.67 -7.64 -4.27
C TYR A 38 -13.37 -6.84 -3.16
N SER A 39 -14.02 -7.52 -2.22
CA SER A 39 -14.73 -6.90 -1.09
C SER A 39 -13.81 -6.08 -0.20
N ASP A 40 -12.61 -6.59 0.03
CA ASP A 40 -11.62 -5.97 0.92
C ASP A 40 -11.08 -4.69 0.25
N LEU A 41 -10.71 -4.79 -1.03
CA LEU A 41 -10.30 -3.64 -1.84
C LEU A 41 -11.39 -2.56 -1.93
N PHE A 42 -12.66 -2.96 -2.08
CA PHE A 42 -13.77 -2.02 -2.12
C PHE A 42 -13.98 -1.30 -0.77
N ALA A 43 -13.86 -2.03 0.35
CA ALA A 43 -13.99 -1.47 1.69
C ALA A 43 -12.82 -0.52 2.07
N ASP A 44 -11.63 -0.79 1.53
CA ASP A 44 -10.41 -0.03 1.81
C ASP A 44 -10.11 1.06 0.77
N LEU A 45 -10.98 1.27 -0.22
CA LEU A 45 -10.89 2.36 -1.19
C LEU A 45 -12.16 3.23 -1.19
N PRO A 46 -12.47 3.93 -0.08
CA PRO A 46 -13.67 4.75 0.01
C PRO A 46 -13.73 5.79 -1.11
N GLY A 47 -14.89 5.85 -1.79
CA GLY A 47 -15.13 6.73 -2.92
C GLY A 47 -14.92 6.10 -4.30
N ILE A 48 -14.39 4.87 -4.38
CA ILE A 48 -14.40 4.11 -5.64
C ILE A 48 -15.80 3.51 -5.86
N SER A 49 -16.31 3.55 -7.10
CA SER A 49 -17.52 2.80 -7.46
C SER A 49 -17.17 1.37 -7.84
N THR A 50 -18.15 0.46 -7.80
CA THR A 50 -17.96 -0.94 -8.18
C THR A 50 -17.50 -1.08 -9.63
N ASP A 51 -18.08 -0.30 -10.54
CA ASP A 51 -17.75 -0.35 -11.97
C ASP A 51 -16.33 0.14 -12.22
N ILE A 52 -15.88 1.18 -11.52
CA ILE A 52 -14.51 1.69 -11.62
C ILE A 52 -13.53 0.69 -11.02
N LEU A 53 -13.80 0.11 -9.86
CA LEU A 53 -12.94 -0.92 -9.25
C LEU A 53 -12.79 -2.13 -10.18
N ALA A 54 -13.90 -2.65 -10.70
CA ALA A 54 -13.89 -3.79 -11.62
C ALA A 54 -13.11 -3.48 -12.91
N ALA A 55 -13.32 -2.29 -13.49
CA ALA A 55 -12.59 -1.86 -14.68
C ALA A 55 -11.09 -1.76 -14.43
N ARG A 56 -10.68 -1.24 -13.26
CA ARG A 56 -9.26 -1.07 -12.92
C ARG A 56 -8.55 -2.35 -12.62
N LEU A 57 -9.17 -3.26 -11.88
CA LEU A 57 -8.61 -4.59 -11.67
C LEU A 57 -8.40 -5.32 -13.00
N LYS A 58 -9.35 -5.22 -13.93
CA LYS A 58 -9.21 -5.79 -15.27
C LYS A 58 -8.09 -5.14 -16.09
N ASP A 59 -7.94 -3.82 -16.02
CA ASP A 59 -6.88 -3.10 -16.71
C ASP A 59 -5.49 -3.49 -16.17
N LEU A 60 -5.32 -3.49 -14.84
CA LEU A 60 -4.05 -3.85 -14.20
C LEU A 60 -3.71 -5.33 -14.39
N GLU A 61 -4.70 -6.22 -14.45
CA GLU A 61 -4.51 -7.63 -14.82
C GLU A 61 -4.02 -7.76 -16.26
N ARG A 62 -4.67 -7.08 -17.22
CA ARG A 62 -4.27 -7.07 -18.63
C ARG A 62 -2.84 -6.57 -18.80
N ASP A 63 -2.46 -5.55 -18.04
CA ASP A 63 -1.13 -4.94 -18.13
C ASP A 63 -0.06 -5.70 -17.32
N GLY A 64 -0.44 -6.81 -16.68
CA GLY A 64 0.48 -7.68 -15.94
C GLY A 64 0.96 -7.10 -14.61
N ILE A 65 0.27 -6.11 -14.05
CA ILE A 65 0.59 -5.51 -12.74
C ILE A 65 0.08 -6.39 -11.59
N LEU A 66 -1.06 -7.04 -11.78
CA LEU A 66 -1.62 -7.99 -10.82
C LEU A 66 -2.11 -9.26 -11.52
N THR A 67 -2.34 -10.31 -10.75
CA THR A 67 -3.07 -11.49 -11.20
C THR A 67 -4.36 -11.67 -10.40
N ARG A 68 -5.32 -12.38 -10.99
CA ARG A 68 -6.54 -12.81 -10.32
C ARG A 68 -6.54 -14.33 -10.20
N THR A 69 -6.45 -14.84 -8.98
CA THR A 69 -6.50 -16.28 -8.71
C THR A 69 -7.74 -16.63 -7.91
N ARG A 70 -8.21 -17.88 -8.03
CA ARG A 70 -9.29 -18.40 -7.17
C ARG A 70 -8.63 -19.06 -5.97
N SER A 71 -9.00 -18.63 -4.77
CA SER A 71 -8.46 -19.18 -3.52
C SER A 71 -9.54 -19.85 -2.67
N GLY A 72 -9.14 -20.87 -1.91
CA GLY A 72 -9.95 -21.60 -0.92
C GLY A 72 -10.57 -22.93 -1.40
N PRO A 73 -11.06 -23.77 -0.46
CA PRO A 73 -11.47 -25.17 -0.73
C PRO A 73 -12.62 -25.33 -1.73
N ARG A 74 -13.38 -24.26 -1.98
CA ARG A 74 -14.51 -24.23 -2.93
C ARG A 74 -14.28 -23.31 -4.12
N ALA A 75 -13.04 -22.88 -4.40
CA ALA A 75 -12.67 -22.05 -5.55
C ALA A 75 -13.62 -20.85 -5.84
N GLY A 76 -14.31 -20.34 -4.81
CA GLY A 76 -15.48 -19.47 -5.00
C GLY A 76 -15.14 -17.99 -4.99
N THR A 77 -14.02 -17.60 -4.38
CA THR A 77 -13.66 -16.19 -4.21
C THR A 77 -12.38 -15.87 -4.96
N ALA A 78 -12.45 -14.88 -5.85
CA ALA A 78 -11.29 -14.35 -6.51
C ALA A 78 -10.49 -13.48 -5.53
N VAL A 79 -9.18 -13.71 -5.50
CA VAL A 79 -8.20 -12.86 -4.84
C VAL A 79 -7.32 -12.22 -5.91
N TYR A 80 -6.87 -11.01 -5.63
CA TYR A 80 -5.97 -10.24 -6.47
C TYR A 80 -4.63 -10.14 -5.76
N GLU A 81 -3.54 -10.28 -6.51
CA GLU A 81 -2.17 -10.28 -5.98
C GLU A 81 -1.24 -9.57 -6.97
N LEU A 82 -0.28 -8.79 -6.47
CA LEU A 82 0.72 -8.15 -7.33
C LEU A 82 1.59 -9.20 -8.03
N THR A 83 1.89 -8.96 -9.30
CA THR A 83 2.97 -9.69 -9.99
C THR A 83 4.33 -9.15 -9.55
N SER A 84 5.41 -9.74 -10.03
CA SER A 84 6.75 -9.14 -9.90
C SER A 84 6.81 -7.71 -10.46
N ALA A 85 6.13 -7.44 -11.58
CA ALA A 85 6.05 -6.10 -12.17
C ALA A 85 5.25 -5.14 -11.29
N GLY A 86 4.17 -5.60 -10.65
CA GLY A 86 3.42 -4.79 -9.68
C GLY A 86 4.20 -4.49 -8.42
N THR A 87 4.91 -5.49 -7.87
CA THR A 87 5.78 -5.30 -6.70
C THR A 87 6.92 -4.32 -6.98
N ALA A 88 7.43 -4.29 -8.23
CA ALA A 88 8.45 -3.33 -8.66
C ALA A 88 7.99 -1.86 -8.65
N LEU A 89 6.70 -1.58 -8.47
CA LEU A 89 6.17 -0.22 -8.27
C LEU A 89 6.37 0.30 -6.85
N ARG A 90 6.83 -0.52 -5.91
CA ARG A 90 7.04 -0.12 -4.51
C ARG A 90 7.88 1.17 -4.36
N PRO A 91 9.03 1.34 -5.03
CA PRO A 91 9.79 2.59 -4.94
C PRO A 91 9.02 3.83 -5.43
N VAL A 92 8.08 3.65 -6.37
CA VAL A 92 7.19 4.74 -6.83
C VAL A 92 6.20 5.12 -5.75
N LEU A 93 5.60 4.13 -5.06
CA LEU A 93 4.73 4.38 -3.91
C LEU A 93 5.48 5.07 -2.77
N ASP A 94 6.71 4.64 -2.48
CA ASP A 94 7.55 5.28 -1.48
C ASP A 94 7.82 6.73 -1.87
N ALA A 95 8.28 7.00 -3.10
CA ALA A 95 8.53 8.36 -3.59
C ALA A 95 7.28 9.26 -3.51
N LEU A 96 6.10 8.74 -3.89
CA LEU A 96 4.83 9.45 -3.77
C LEU A 96 4.43 9.70 -2.31
N SER A 97 4.66 8.74 -1.43
CA SER A 97 4.41 8.87 0.02
C SER A 97 5.26 10.01 0.60
N ILE A 98 6.54 10.06 0.25
CA ILE A 98 7.48 11.09 0.68
C ILE A 98 7.07 12.46 0.13
N TRP A 99 6.82 12.56 -1.17
CA TRP A 99 6.40 13.81 -1.78
C TRP A 99 5.05 14.31 -1.23
N GLY A 100 4.13 13.38 -0.95
CA GLY A 100 2.82 13.66 -0.38
C GLY A 100 2.83 14.09 1.09
N THR A 101 3.92 13.86 1.83
CA THR A 101 4.05 14.24 3.24
C THR A 101 3.73 15.72 3.48
N GLU A 102 4.25 16.62 2.64
CA GLU A 102 4.00 18.06 2.74
C GLU A 102 2.55 18.44 2.42
N GLN A 103 1.87 17.62 1.63
CA GLN A 103 0.50 17.86 1.17
C GLN A 103 -0.56 17.28 2.12
N LEU A 104 -0.18 16.34 2.99
CA LEU A 104 -1.11 15.62 3.86
C LEU A 104 -1.81 16.56 4.85
N GLY A 105 -1.10 17.56 5.39
CA GLY A 105 -1.64 18.57 6.29
C GLY A 105 -2.34 17.97 7.53
N GLU A 106 -3.21 18.76 8.16
CA GLU A 106 -4.08 18.25 9.22
C GLU A 106 -5.21 17.40 8.63
N ARG A 107 -5.55 16.31 9.33
CA ARG A 107 -6.65 15.43 8.97
C ARG A 107 -7.97 16.20 9.04
N ARG A 108 -8.77 16.12 7.97
CA ARG A 108 -10.13 16.67 7.93
C ARG A 108 -11.13 15.70 8.56
N PRO A 109 -12.25 16.18 9.12
CA PRO A 109 -13.28 15.31 9.69
C PRO A 109 -13.86 14.28 8.71
N THR A 110 -13.88 14.60 7.42
CA THR A 110 -14.38 13.73 6.35
C THR A 110 -13.34 12.74 5.83
N ASP A 111 -12.09 12.85 6.25
CA ASP A 111 -11.04 11.95 5.77
C ASP A 111 -11.24 10.56 6.35
N ALA A 112 -11.40 9.60 5.43
CA ALA A 112 -11.31 8.20 5.78
C ALA A 112 -9.90 7.89 6.28
N VAL A 113 -9.81 7.01 7.27
CA VAL A 113 -8.53 6.55 7.80
C VAL A 113 -8.57 5.04 7.96
N ARG A 114 -7.45 4.40 7.63
CA ARG A 114 -7.17 2.99 7.87
C ARG A 114 -5.78 2.89 8.46
N ALA A 115 -5.61 2.06 9.49
CA ALA A 115 -4.33 1.89 10.16
C ALA A 115 -3.22 1.44 9.20
N HIS A 116 -3.52 0.53 8.27
CA HIS A 116 -2.54 0.01 7.31
C HIS A 116 -2.12 1.04 6.26
N TRP A 117 -2.83 2.16 6.09
CA TRP A 117 -2.36 3.25 5.20
C TRP A 117 -1.10 3.95 5.74
N PHE A 118 -0.82 3.81 7.03
CA PHE A 118 0.43 4.28 7.62
C PHE A 118 1.60 3.31 7.40
N ALA A 119 1.39 2.16 6.75
CA ALA A 119 2.44 1.17 6.55
C ALA A 119 3.63 1.73 5.76
N LEU A 120 3.42 2.45 4.65
CA LEU A 120 4.53 3.03 3.88
C LEU A 120 5.38 4.03 4.69
N PRO A 121 4.80 5.09 5.31
CA PRO A 121 5.60 6.03 6.09
C PRO A 121 6.23 5.38 7.34
N LEU A 122 5.53 4.47 8.03
CA LEU A 122 6.07 3.79 9.20
C LEU A 122 7.15 2.77 8.83
N SER A 123 7.01 2.05 7.72
CA SER A 123 8.06 1.19 7.16
C SER A 123 9.34 1.96 6.89
N ARG A 124 9.23 3.15 6.28
CA ARG A 124 10.38 4.03 6.06
C ARG A 124 11.02 4.43 7.38
N ALA A 125 10.23 4.96 8.32
CA ALA A 125 10.76 5.45 9.58
C ALA A 125 11.41 4.34 10.43
N VAL A 126 10.91 3.10 10.34
CA VAL A 126 11.53 1.92 10.95
C VAL A 126 12.88 1.59 10.28
N ALA A 127 12.94 1.63 8.95
CA ALA A 127 14.17 1.37 8.19
C ALA A 127 15.26 2.43 8.41
N ASP A 128 14.89 3.66 8.77
CA ASP A 128 15.84 4.70 9.18
C ASP A 128 16.51 4.39 10.54
N ARG A 129 15.98 3.41 11.30
CA ARG A 129 16.45 3.02 12.64
C ARG A 129 17.00 1.60 12.75
N LEU A 130 16.57 0.72 11.86
CA LEU A 130 16.96 -0.68 11.83
C LEU A 130 17.61 -1.02 10.50
N SER A 131 18.75 -1.70 10.55
CA SER A 131 19.38 -2.26 9.36
C SER A 131 18.79 -3.62 8.96
N ALA A 132 18.21 -4.36 9.91
CA ALA A 132 17.51 -5.62 9.67
C ALA A 132 16.59 -5.97 10.86
N GLY A 133 15.50 -6.68 10.59
CA GLY A 133 14.60 -7.22 11.61
C GLY A 133 13.13 -7.15 11.22
N THR A 134 12.29 -7.74 12.06
CA THR A 134 10.83 -7.72 11.90
C THR A 134 10.21 -6.93 13.04
N VAL A 135 9.43 -5.91 12.72
CA VAL A 135 8.75 -5.07 13.72
C VAL A 135 7.25 -5.21 13.54
N THR A 136 6.55 -5.67 14.59
CA THR A 136 5.08 -5.56 14.62
C THR A 136 4.71 -4.15 15.04
N ILE A 137 3.85 -3.49 14.27
CA ILE A 137 3.38 -2.14 14.53
C ILE A 137 1.88 -2.19 14.80
N HIS A 138 1.49 -1.75 15.99
CA HIS A 138 0.10 -1.54 16.38
C HIS A 138 -0.27 -0.06 16.21
N VAL A 139 -1.37 0.20 15.51
CA VAL A 139 -2.00 1.53 15.42
C VAL A 139 -3.42 1.38 15.95
N GLY A 140 -3.65 1.79 17.20
CA GLY A 140 -4.86 1.42 17.94
C GLY A 140 -4.99 -0.11 18.05
N ASP A 141 -6.15 -0.65 17.68
CA ASP A 141 -6.44 -2.10 17.75
C ASP A 141 -5.98 -2.88 16.50
N THR A 142 -5.49 -2.20 15.46
CA THR A 142 -5.01 -2.84 14.24
C THR A 142 -3.51 -3.05 14.30
N ALA A 143 -3.03 -4.16 13.76
CA ALA A 143 -1.61 -4.43 13.62
C ALA A 143 -1.25 -4.78 12.19
N PHE A 144 -0.06 -4.38 11.79
CA PHE A 144 0.66 -4.87 10.62
C PHE A 144 2.12 -5.06 11.02
N HIS A 145 2.94 -5.68 10.19
CA HIS A 145 4.36 -5.80 10.47
C HIS A 145 5.21 -5.36 9.30
N VAL A 146 6.41 -4.91 9.64
CA VAL A 146 7.43 -4.45 8.70
C VAL A 146 8.61 -5.40 8.79
N ILE A 147 9.13 -5.80 7.65
CA ILE A 147 10.36 -6.58 7.54
C ILE A 147 11.40 -5.69 6.88
N VAL A 148 12.49 -5.44 7.60
CA VAL A 148 13.67 -4.75 7.08
C VAL A 148 14.75 -5.79 6.83
N GLY A 149 15.31 -5.78 5.63
CA GLY A 149 16.39 -6.66 5.23
C GLY A 149 17.34 -5.99 4.23
N PRO A 150 18.37 -6.72 3.78
CA PRO A 150 19.37 -6.19 2.84
C PRO A 150 18.76 -5.78 1.50
N ASP A 151 17.66 -6.43 1.10
CA ASP A 151 16.97 -6.20 -0.17
C ASP A 151 15.91 -5.09 -0.09
N GLY A 152 15.77 -4.45 1.07
CA GLY A 152 14.84 -3.35 1.31
C GLY A 152 13.81 -3.63 2.39
N VAL A 153 12.66 -2.97 2.26
CA VAL A 153 11.62 -2.93 3.30
C VAL A 153 10.29 -3.43 2.75
N SER A 154 9.69 -4.44 3.35
CA SER A 154 8.32 -4.88 3.06
C SER A 154 7.41 -4.67 4.26
N HIS A 155 6.10 -4.69 4.02
CA HIS A 155 5.10 -4.73 5.07
C HIS A 155 4.02 -5.75 4.73
N HIS A 156 3.35 -6.27 5.75
CA HIS A 156 2.31 -7.28 5.63
C HIS A 156 1.23 -7.07 6.68
N ASP A 157 0.00 -7.48 6.37
CA ASP A 157 -1.13 -7.35 7.29
C ASP A 157 -0.95 -8.26 8.52
N GLY A 158 -1.48 -7.81 9.65
CA GLY A 158 -1.44 -8.56 10.91
C GLY A 158 -0.08 -8.53 11.62
N PRO A 159 -0.05 -9.02 12.87
CA PRO A 159 1.20 -9.11 13.63
C PRO A 159 2.13 -10.17 13.03
N ALA A 160 3.44 -9.93 13.12
CA ALA A 160 4.42 -10.94 12.76
C ALA A 160 4.36 -12.12 13.74
N THR A 161 4.49 -13.36 13.23
CA THR A 161 4.56 -14.55 14.09
C THR A 161 5.79 -14.55 15.00
N ALA A 162 6.89 -13.93 14.55
CA ALA A 162 8.12 -13.80 15.30
C ALA A 162 8.72 -12.39 15.08
N ALA A 163 8.17 -11.40 15.77
CA ALA A 163 8.69 -10.04 15.77
C ALA A 163 9.96 -9.93 16.62
N THR A 164 10.95 -9.19 16.12
CA THR A 164 12.14 -8.78 16.87
C THR A 164 11.83 -7.61 17.81
N HIS A 165 10.88 -6.75 17.43
CA HIS A 165 10.47 -5.58 18.21
C HIS A 165 8.97 -5.32 18.02
N GLU A 166 8.37 -4.58 18.94
CA GLU A 166 6.95 -4.24 18.91
C GLU A 166 6.76 -2.74 19.16
N LEU A 167 6.12 -2.07 18.22
CA LEU A 167 5.84 -0.64 18.30
C LEU A 167 4.34 -0.44 18.47
N ARG A 168 3.94 0.36 19.47
CA ARG A 168 2.52 0.68 19.72
C ARG A 168 2.31 2.18 19.61
N LEU A 169 1.46 2.58 18.67
CA LEU A 169 1.11 3.96 18.39
C LEU A 169 -0.40 4.14 18.51
N ASP A 170 -0.83 5.31 18.96
CA ASP A 170 -2.17 5.78 18.64
C ASP A 170 -2.22 6.36 17.22
N LEU A 171 -3.43 6.71 16.78
CA LEU A 171 -3.64 7.24 15.43
C LEU A 171 -2.98 8.61 15.23
N GLU A 172 -2.93 9.41 16.29
CA GLU A 172 -2.35 10.75 16.26
C GLU A 172 -0.85 10.69 16.02
N THR A 173 -0.15 9.83 16.76
CA THR A 173 1.29 9.60 16.65
C THR A 173 1.63 8.96 15.30
N ALA A 174 0.88 7.96 14.85
CA ALA A 174 1.06 7.38 13.51
C ALA A 174 0.88 8.43 12.41
N GLY A 175 -0.12 9.31 12.56
CA GLY A 175 -0.34 10.44 11.66
C GLY A 175 0.80 11.47 11.69
N ALA A 176 1.37 11.76 12.86
CA ALA A 176 2.51 12.65 13.00
C ALA A 176 3.75 12.09 12.28
N VAL A 177 4.02 10.79 12.41
CA VAL A 177 5.13 10.13 11.70
C VAL A 177 4.90 10.15 10.20
N ALA A 178 3.66 9.93 9.73
CA ALA A 178 3.33 10.07 8.31
C ALA A 178 3.51 11.49 7.76
N ARG A 179 3.42 12.50 8.63
CA ARG A 179 3.75 13.90 8.33
C ARG A 179 5.25 14.23 8.47
N GLY A 180 6.09 13.23 8.74
CA GLY A 180 7.55 13.39 8.83
C GLY A 180 8.10 13.58 10.24
N ALA A 181 7.29 13.42 11.29
CA ALA A 181 7.83 13.35 12.66
C ALA A 181 8.69 12.08 12.84
N PRO A 182 9.75 12.12 13.65
CA PRO A 182 10.53 10.92 13.94
C PRO A 182 9.70 9.91 14.74
N LEU A 183 10.02 8.63 14.61
CA LEU A 183 9.43 7.60 15.47
C LEU A 183 9.70 7.89 16.96
N PRO A 184 8.81 7.47 17.88
CA PRO A 184 9.08 7.54 19.32
C PRO A 184 10.34 6.76 19.71
N VAL A 185 11.10 7.24 20.70
CA VAL A 185 12.44 6.70 21.03
C VAL A 185 12.39 5.29 21.65
N SER A 186 11.27 4.90 22.26
CA SER A 186 11.09 3.60 22.94
C SER A 186 10.24 2.63 22.11
N TRP A 187 10.79 1.48 21.77
CA TRP A 187 10.15 0.35 21.09
C TRP A 187 10.98 -0.93 21.30
#